data_AF-A0A2M8KR97-F1
#
_entry.id   AF-A0A2M8KR97-F1
#
_cell.length_a   1.000
_cell.length_b   1.000
_cell.length_c   1.000
_cell.angle_alpha   90.00
_cell.angle_beta   90.00
_cell.angle_gamma   90.00
#
_symmetry.space_group_name_H-M   'P 1'
#
loop_
_entity.id
_entity.type
_entity.pdbx_description
1 polymer ?
#
loop_
_entity_poly.entity_id
_entity_poly.type
_entity_poly.pdbx_seq_one_letter_code
_entity_poly.pdbx_strand_id
1 'polypeptide(L)'
;MRDKQFYINAIKMDLYRVVVAAGDIRKKIPVESVQEFMEHALLEFNKIQLTHHERDLKNELQNLSNTIEQILNKSEARLKWTENILTIRCGL
;
A
#
# COMPACT_ATOMS: atom_id res chain seq x y z
N MET A 1 -13.46 10.61 -18.05
CA MET A 1 -12.10 10.31 -17.54
C MET A 1 -11.93 11.15 -16.28
N ARG A 2 -11.53 10.55 -15.14
CA ARG A 2 -11.32 11.32 -13.90
C ARG A 2 -9.95 12.00 -13.95
N ASP A 3 -9.74 13.05 -13.16
CA ASP A 3 -8.44 13.72 -13.10
C ASP A 3 -7.41 12.89 -12.32
N LYS A 4 -6.12 13.23 -12.46
CA LYS A 4 -5.03 12.52 -11.77
C LYS A 4 -5.20 12.55 -10.25
N GLN A 5 -5.67 13.67 -9.69
CA GLN A 5 -5.83 13.85 -8.26
C GLN A 5 -6.85 12.87 -7.67
N PHE A 6 -7.93 12.58 -8.40
CA PHE A 6 -8.91 11.57 -8.02
C PHE A 6 -8.24 10.20 -7.79
N TYR A 7 -7.41 9.75 -8.73
CA TYR A 7 -6.72 8.46 -8.65
C TYR A 7 -5.69 8.44 -7.52
N ILE A 8 -4.93 9.53 -7.34
CA ILE A 8 -3.99 9.66 -6.21
C ILE A 8 -4.73 9.58 -4.87
N ASN A 9 -5.87 10.24 -4.74
CA ASN A 9 -6.68 10.17 -3.51
C ASN A 9 -7.22 8.75 -3.27
N ALA A 10 -7.63 8.04 -4.33
CA ALA A 10 -8.06 6.65 -4.23
C ALA A 10 -6.92 5.75 -3.73
N ILE A 11 -5.73 5.85 -4.33
CA ILE A 11 -4.51 5.13 -3.89
C ILE A 11 -4.24 5.43 -2.41
N LYS A 12 -4.21 6.71 -2.02
CA LYS A 12 -3.93 7.11 -0.62
C LYS A 12 -4.94 6.53 0.37
N MET A 13 -6.19 6.36 -0.03
CA MET A 13 -7.23 5.77 0.81
C MET A 13 -7.03 4.26 0.99
N ASP A 14 -6.71 3.54 -0.08
CA ASP A 14 -6.45 2.10 0.02
C ASP A 14 -5.17 1.81 0.80
N LEU A 15 -4.09 2.58 0.59
CA LEU A 15 -2.88 2.46 1.41
C LEU A 15 -3.16 2.76 2.89
N TYR A 16 -4.03 3.73 3.20
CA TYR A 16 -4.45 3.98 4.58
C TYR A 16 -5.22 2.79 5.18
N ARG A 17 -6.12 2.17 4.41
CA ARG A 17 -6.84 0.97 4.86
C ARG A 17 -5.89 -0.19 5.13
N VAL A 18 -4.87 -0.37 4.30
CA VAL A 18 -3.79 -1.34 4.55
C VAL A 18 -3.10 -1.04 5.87
N VAL A 19 -2.71 0.21 6.12
CA VAL A 19 -2.05 0.62 7.36
C VAL A 19 -2.93 0.36 8.59
N VAL A 20 -4.23 0.66 8.52
CA VAL A 20 -5.17 0.39 9.63
C VAL A 20 -5.33 -1.11 9.87
N ALA A 21 -5.45 -1.91 8.81
CA ALA A 21 -5.63 -3.35 8.90
C ALA A 21 -4.36 -4.08 9.38
N ALA A 22 -3.20 -3.67 8.89
CA ALA A 22 -1.91 -4.29 9.19
C ALA A 22 -1.19 -3.64 10.38
N GLY A 23 -1.52 -2.43 10.82
CA GLY A 23 -0.77 -1.73 11.87
C GLY A 23 -1.00 -2.22 13.30
N ASP A 24 -2.15 -2.84 13.61
CA ASP A 24 -2.42 -3.35 14.96
C ASP A 24 -1.79 -4.74 15.18
N ILE A 25 -0.55 -4.75 15.67
CA ILE A 25 0.23 -5.98 15.91
C ILE A 25 -0.43 -6.96 16.90
N ARG A 26 -1.40 -6.51 17.70
CA ARG A 26 -2.12 -7.36 18.67
C ARG A 26 -3.19 -8.23 18.01
N LYS A 27 -3.57 -7.91 16.77
CA LYS A 27 -4.60 -8.62 16.00
C LYS A 27 -3.97 -9.43 14.89
N LYS A 28 -4.61 -10.52 14.47
CA LYS A 28 -4.22 -11.21 13.24
C LYS A 28 -4.41 -10.28 12.03
N ILE A 29 -3.50 -10.33 11.05
CA ILE A 29 -3.64 -9.57 9.81
C ILE A 29 -4.82 -10.14 9.01
N PRO A 30 -5.78 -9.31 8.56
CA PRO A 30 -6.80 -9.74 7.60
C PRO A 30 -6.17 -9.76 6.19
N VAL A 31 -5.44 -10.84 5.89
CA VAL A 31 -4.56 -10.94 4.71
C VAL A 31 -5.31 -10.67 3.40
N GLU A 32 -6.48 -11.27 3.22
CA GLU A 32 -7.31 -11.11 2.02
C GLU A 32 -7.66 -9.64 1.76
N SER A 33 -8.18 -8.94 2.78
CA SER A 33 -8.52 -7.51 2.65
C SER A 33 -7.29 -6.63 2.39
N VAL A 34 -6.17 -6.94 3.04
CA VAL A 34 -4.92 -6.20 2.80
C VAL A 34 -4.44 -6.39 1.36
N GLN A 35 -4.48 -7.63 0.85
CA GLN A 35 -4.11 -7.93 -0.54
C GLN A 35 -5.04 -7.21 -1.52
N GLU A 36 -6.35 -7.23 -1.28
CA GLU A 36 -7.33 -6.52 -2.10
C GLU A 36 -7.05 -5.02 -2.18
N PHE A 37 -6.80 -4.36 -1.04
CA PHE A 37 -6.47 -2.93 -1.04
C PHE A 37 -5.13 -2.62 -1.73
N MET A 38 -4.13 -3.49 -1.59
CA MET A 38 -2.84 -3.35 -2.27
C MET A 38 -3.00 -3.51 -3.79
N GLU A 39 -3.78 -4.48 -4.23
CA GLU A 39 -4.09 -4.70 -5.65
C GLU A 39 -4.86 -3.52 -6.23
N HIS A 40 -5.90 -3.03 -5.55
CA HIS A 40 -6.64 -1.85 -5.96
C HIS A 40 -5.71 -0.64 -6.12
N ALA A 41 -4.87 -0.34 -5.14
CA ALA A 41 -3.90 0.75 -5.21
C ALA A 41 -2.97 0.61 -6.44
N LEU A 42 -2.41 -0.57 -6.69
CA LEU A 42 -1.54 -0.85 -7.84
C LEU A 42 -2.29 -0.70 -9.18
N LEU A 43 -3.57 -1.08 -9.25
CA LEU A 43 -4.40 -0.90 -10.44
C LEU A 43 -4.71 0.57 -10.69
N GLU A 44 -4.96 1.38 -9.66
CA GLU A 44 -5.20 2.82 -9.82
C GLU A 44 -3.96 3.55 -10.38
N PHE A 45 -2.74 3.14 -10.00
CA PHE A 45 -1.50 3.67 -10.60
C PHE A 45 -1.45 3.49 -12.14
N ASN A 46 -2.05 2.43 -12.68
CA ASN A 46 -2.05 2.15 -14.13
C ASN A 46 -3.02 3.06 -14.91
N LYS A 47 -3.87 3.82 -14.23
CA LYS A 47 -4.90 4.67 -14.87
C LYS A 47 -4.44 6.09 -15.11
N ILE A 48 -3.22 6.45 -14.68
CA ILE A 48 -2.67 7.80 -14.77
C ILE A 48 -1.24 7.79 -15.31
N GLN A 49 -0.81 8.92 -15.88
CA GLN A 49 0.58 9.12 -16.25
C GLN A 49 1.42 9.41 -15.00
N LEU A 50 2.41 8.57 -14.77
CA LEU A 50 3.29 8.65 -13.60
C LEU A 50 4.56 9.45 -13.92
N THR A 51 4.89 10.36 -13.01
CA THR A 51 6.21 10.96 -12.85
C THR A 51 7.24 9.89 -12.49
N HIS A 52 8.53 10.23 -12.51
CA HIS A 52 9.57 9.30 -12.09
C HIS A 52 9.39 8.86 -10.63
N HIS A 53 9.20 9.81 -9.72
CA HIS A 53 8.96 9.57 -8.30
C HIS A 53 7.76 8.64 -8.06
N GLU A 54 6.62 8.89 -8.72
CA GLU A 54 5.44 8.03 -8.56
C GLU A 54 5.64 6.60 -9.10
N ARG A 55 6.50 6.40 -10.12
CA ARG A 55 6.87 5.05 -10.56
C ARG A 55 7.74 4.34 -9.55
N ASP A 56 8.67 5.05 -8.92
CA ASP A 56 9.54 4.49 -7.89
C ASP A 56 8.69 4.04 -6.70
N LEU A 57 7.76 4.89 -6.25
CA LEU A 57 6.77 4.56 -5.22
C LEU A 57 5.89 3.36 -5.60
N LYS A 58 5.43 3.26 -6.85
CA LYS A 58 4.68 2.10 -7.34
C LYS A 58 5.51 0.82 -7.28
N ASN A 59 6.78 0.88 -7.69
CA ASN A 59 7.68 -0.27 -7.67
C ASN A 59 7.97 -0.72 -6.23
N GLU A 60 8.17 0.22 -5.31
CA GLU A 60 8.29 -0.07 -3.88
C GLU A 60 7.03 -0.75 -3.33
N LEU A 61 5.84 -0.23 -3.68
CA LEU A 61 4.56 -0.82 -3.27
C LEU A 61 4.42 -2.25 -3.78
N GLN A 62 4.83 -2.52 -5.02
CA GLN A 62 4.79 -3.84 -5.62
C GLN A 62 5.79 -4.81 -4.96
N ASN A 63 6.94 -4.33 -4.51
CA ASN A 63 7.85 -5.14 -3.70
C ASN A 63 7.24 -5.46 -2.33
N LEU A 64 6.56 -4.49 -1.70
CA LEU A 64 5.88 -4.70 -0.41
C LEU A 64 4.71 -5.69 -0.53
N SER A 65 3.93 -5.66 -1.61
CA SER A 65 2.83 -6.62 -1.80
C SER A 65 3.32 -8.07 -1.84
N ASN A 66 4.50 -8.30 -2.41
CA ASN A 66 5.10 -9.64 -2.52
C ASN A 66 5.70 -10.16 -1.21
N THR A 67 5.80 -9.32 -0.17
CA THR A 67 6.42 -9.69 1.12
C THR A 67 5.39 -9.88 2.25
N ILE A 68 4.09 -9.75 1.96
CA ILE A 68 3.04 -9.83 2.99
C ILE A 68 3.05 -11.15 3.76
N GLU A 69 3.36 -12.27 3.10
CA GLU A 69 3.42 -13.58 3.76
C GLU A 69 4.61 -13.68 4.73
N GLN A 70 5.71 -12.98 4.44
CA GLN A 70 6.94 -13.00 5.22
C GLN A 70 6.81 -12.25 6.55
N ILE A 71 5.86 -11.31 6.64
CA ILE A 71 5.63 -10.48 7.84
C ILE A 71 4.57 -11.04 8.79
N LEU A 72 3.80 -12.06 8.38
CA LEU A 72 2.63 -12.57 9.12
C LEU A 72 2.94 -12.96 10.57
N ASN A 73 4.17 -13.41 10.84
CA ASN A 73 4.55 -14.01 12.12
C ASN A 73 5.54 -13.14 12.92
N LYS A 74 5.92 -11.96 12.45
CA LYS A 74 6.97 -11.11 13.05
C LYS A 74 6.47 -9.69 13.31
N SER A 75 6.13 -9.38 14.56
CA SER A 75 5.57 -8.09 14.96
C SER A 75 6.42 -6.89 14.53
N GLU A 76 7.75 -6.97 14.68
CA GLU A 76 8.66 -5.90 14.27
C GLU A 76 8.70 -5.71 12.74
N ALA A 77 8.80 -6.81 11.99
CA ALA A 77 8.78 -6.78 10.53
C ALA A 77 7.46 -6.23 9.99
N ARG A 78 6.35 -6.57 10.65
CA ARG A 78 5.01 -6.06 10.34
C ARG A 78 4.89 -4.55 10.56
N LEU A 79 5.43 -4.02 11.66
CA LEU A 79 5.44 -2.58 11.91
C LEU A 79 6.24 -1.84 10.84
N LYS A 80 7.45 -2.31 10.55
CA LYS A 80 8.31 -1.72 9.52
C LYS A 80 7.67 -1.76 8.13
N TRP A 81 7.04 -2.88 7.78
CA TRP A 81 6.31 -3.01 6.52
C TRP A 81 5.14 -2.02 6.45
N THR A 82 4.38 -1.88 7.55
CA THR A 82 3.28 -0.92 7.63
C THR A 82 3.76 0.53 7.51
N GLU A 83 4.89 0.86 8.13
CA GLU A 83 5.52 2.17 8.05
C GLU A 83 5.99 2.51 6.62
N ASN A 84 6.54 1.54 5.90
CA ASN A 84 6.91 1.72 4.49
C ASN A 84 5.70 2.06 3.63
N ILE A 85 4.56 1.39 3.85
CA ILE A 85 3.31 1.71 3.14
C ILE A 85 2.79 3.11 3.49
N LEU A 86 2.87 3.49 4.76
CA LEU A 86 2.49 4.84 5.19
C LEU A 86 3.40 5.90 4.55
N THR A 87 4.70 5.62 4.43
CA THR A 87 5.68 6.48 3.76
C THR A 87 5.32 6.66 2.28
N ILE A 88 5.03 5.58 1.56
CA ILE A 88 4.57 5.64 0.16
C ILE A 88 3.33 6.52 0.04
N ARG A 89 2.33 6.30 0.91
CA ARG A 89 1.09 7.11 0.93
C ARG A 89 1.38 8.60 1.10
N CYS A 90 2.30 8.97 2.00
CA CYS A 90 2.66 10.36 2.27
C CYS A 90 3.54 10.97 1.17
N GLY A 91 4.23 10.15 0.38
CA GLY A 91 5.06 10.58 -0.75
C GLY A 91 4.29 10.79 -2.06
N LEU A 92 3.05 10.32 -2.15
CA LEU A 92 2.07 10.66 -3.20
C LEU A 92 1.42 12.01 -2.94
#